data_AF-A0A0X6ZZL1-F1
#
_entry.id   AF-A0A0X6ZZL1-F1
#
_cell.length_a   1.000
_cell.length_b   1.000
_cell.length_c   1.000
_cell.angle_alpha   90.00
_cell.angle_beta   90.00
_cell.angle_gamma   90.00
#
_symmetry.space_group_name_H-M   'P 1'
#
loop_
_entity.id
_entity.type
_entity.pdbx_description
1 polymer ?
#
loop_
_entity_poly.entity_id
_entity_poly.type
_entity_poly.pdbx_seq_one_letter_code
_entity_poly.pdbx_strand_id
1 'polypeptide(L)'
;MITRRTALTYFAGVSLATILKERAMAAEWTAESFEAHIRAFFDDIEAKANAASSTSQIGPLRDQLNREWLGAKPGAFLPPDMFDQLRARLGVVEDVLTDRFVALRGAGGTTQADERIVIERDGPVTATFFYARHYLNKDQPWDDTVAQQTIQLTEERLGIEFPRSLRDLYTLQNGGHTDFYLSSTEKTPPYEFGGSSHADIDDAYDIWFSALPGMDITPLQSLQTLGSFSDTIDFGEVDDAWRSYIPGIDRLIPISSHGSDTWLCLDYRKGSTAPKVVLFDDTKGERSGKNMFAYEAPDFASFFAGLRRHAITIENGLRMRGLRALAEGR
;
A
#
# COMPACT_ATOMS: atom_id res chain seq x y z
N MET A 1 -46.45 5.70 -26.35
CA MET A 1 -45.26 5.95 -27.18
C MET A 1 -44.26 6.73 -26.33
N ILE A 2 -43.38 6.02 -25.63
CA ILE A 2 -42.24 6.62 -24.92
C ILE A 2 -41.02 5.83 -25.40
N THR A 3 -40.15 6.56 -26.07
CA THR A 3 -39.03 6.05 -26.86
C THR A 3 -37.92 5.57 -25.93
N ARG A 4 -37.56 4.29 -26.06
CA ARG A 4 -36.32 3.71 -25.52
C ARG A 4 -35.13 4.52 -26.03
N ARG A 5 -34.31 5.08 -25.13
CA ARG A 5 -32.98 5.58 -25.45
C ARG A 5 -31.92 4.62 -24.91
N THR A 6 -31.34 3.91 -25.85
CA THR A 6 -29.90 3.64 -26.03
C THR A 6 -29.09 3.25 -24.79
N ALA A 7 -28.85 1.94 -24.69
CA ALA A 7 -27.73 1.39 -23.94
C ALA A 7 -26.41 1.94 -24.52
N LEU A 8 -25.60 2.57 -23.66
CA LEU A 8 -24.22 2.91 -23.98
C LEU A 8 -23.31 1.78 -23.49
N THR A 9 -22.65 1.14 -24.44
CA THR A 9 -21.62 0.13 -24.25
C THR A 9 -20.36 0.80 -23.70
N TYR A 10 -19.97 0.47 -22.46
CA TYR A 10 -18.62 0.67 -21.93
C TYR A 10 -18.18 -0.64 -21.29
N PHE A 11 -17.41 -1.44 -22.02
CA PHE A 11 -16.70 -2.61 -21.49
C PHE A 11 -15.28 -2.17 -21.11
N ALA A 12 -15.09 -1.87 -19.83
CA ALA A 12 -13.79 -1.94 -19.17
C ALA A 12 -13.94 -2.95 -18.01
N GLY A 13 -13.06 -3.95 -18.00
CA GLY A 13 -13.12 -5.20 -17.21
C GLY A 13 -13.91 -5.16 -15.90
N VAL A 14 -15.08 -5.79 -15.90
CA VAL A 14 -15.81 -6.13 -14.68
C VAL A 14 -15.09 -7.31 -14.01
N SER A 15 -14.72 -7.17 -12.73
CA SER A 15 -14.00 -8.24 -11.99
C SER A 15 -14.86 -9.51 -11.86
N LEU A 16 -14.24 -10.69 -11.79
CA LEU A 16 -14.96 -11.96 -11.57
C LEU A 16 -15.78 -11.87 -10.29
N ALA A 17 -15.24 -11.25 -9.24
CA ALA A 17 -15.96 -11.03 -7.98
C ALA A 17 -17.25 -10.21 -8.16
N THR A 18 -17.26 -9.21 -9.04
CA THR A 18 -18.45 -8.40 -9.34
C THR A 18 -19.46 -9.20 -10.18
N ILE A 19 -19.00 -9.93 -11.20
CA ILE A 19 -19.86 -10.79 -12.03
C ILE A 19 -20.45 -11.94 -11.20
N LEU A 20 -19.66 -12.55 -10.31
CA LEU A 20 -20.09 -13.62 -9.41
C LEU A 20 -21.11 -13.10 -8.40
N LYS A 21 -20.92 -11.89 -7.85
CA LYS A 21 -21.87 -11.29 -6.92
C LYS A 21 -23.19 -10.90 -7.59
N GLU A 22 -23.15 -10.31 -8.78
CA GLU A 22 -24.35 -9.92 -9.53
C GLU A 22 -25.09 -11.14 -10.13
N ARG A 23 -24.36 -12.17 -10.59
CA ARG A 23 -24.97 -13.39 -11.14
C ARG A 23 -25.43 -14.37 -10.08
N ALA A 24 -24.73 -14.54 -8.96
CA ALA A 24 -25.23 -15.33 -7.82
C ALA A 24 -26.53 -14.72 -7.25
N MET A 25 -26.73 -13.41 -7.40
CA MET A 25 -27.98 -12.73 -7.05
C MET A 25 -29.08 -12.83 -8.13
N ALA A 26 -28.77 -13.21 -9.37
CA ALA A 26 -29.71 -13.16 -10.50
C ALA A 26 -29.97 -14.50 -11.22
N ALA A 27 -29.15 -15.54 -11.01
CA ALA A 27 -29.36 -16.89 -11.51
C ALA A 27 -28.61 -17.94 -10.66
N GLU A 28 -29.25 -19.09 -10.42
CA GLU A 28 -28.75 -20.25 -9.65
C GLU A 28 -27.46 -20.82 -10.27
N TRP A 29 -26.30 -20.50 -9.70
CA TRP A 29 -25.10 -21.29 -9.97
C TRP A 29 -25.18 -22.58 -9.16
N THR A 30 -25.02 -23.72 -9.82
CA THR A 30 -24.79 -24.99 -9.13
C THR A 30 -23.31 -25.08 -8.76
N ALA A 31 -22.96 -25.98 -7.84
CA ALA A 31 -21.55 -26.21 -7.51
C ALA A 31 -20.74 -26.59 -8.75
N GLU A 32 -21.32 -27.40 -9.64
CA GLU A 32 -20.68 -27.88 -10.87
C GLU A 32 -20.47 -26.74 -11.88
N SER A 33 -21.45 -25.85 -12.06
CA SER A 33 -21.27 -24.72 -12.99
C SER A 33 -20.27 -23.69 -12.47
N PHE A 34 -20.21 -23.52 -11.13
CA PHE A 34 -19.18 -22.70 -10.49
C PHE A 34 -17.79 -23.29 -10.63
N GLU A 35 -17.62 -24.57 -10.34
CA GLU A 35 -16.35 -25.27 -10.49
C GLU A 35 -15.84 -25.21 -11.94
N ALA A 36 -16.70 -25.53 -12.91
CA ALA A 36 -16.35 -25.51 -14.33
C ALA A 36 -15.88 -24.11 -14.77
N HIS A 37 -16.50 -23.05 -14.25
CA HIS A 37 -16.09 -21.69 -14.54
C HIS A 37 -14.71 -21.35 -13.98
N ILE A 38 -14.42 -21.72 -12.73
CA ILE A 38 -13.10 -21.49 -12.12
C ILE A 38 -12.03 -22.29 -12.84
N ARG A 39 -12.32 -23.54 -13.26
CA ARG A 39 -11.38 -24.34 -14.08
C ARG A 39 -11.07 -23.67 -15.42
N ALA A 40 -12.09 -23.20 -16.13
CA ALA A 40 -11.88 -22.50 -17.40
C ALA A 40 -11.02 -21.23 -17.23
N PHE A 41 -11.18 -20.52 -16.11
CA PHE A 41 -10.32 -19.38 -15.77
C PHE A 41 -8.87 -19.81 -15.52
N PHE A 42 -8.64 -20.89 -14.78
CA PHE A 42 -7.30 -21.46 -14.58
C PHE A 42 -6.61 -21.86 -15.89
N ASP A 43 -7.35 -22.50 -16.80
CA ASP A 43 -6.83 -22.91 -18.10
C ASP A 43 -6.47 -21.70 -18.99
N ASP A 44 -7.25 -20.61 -18.92
CA ASP A 44 -6.94 -19.35 -19.61
C ASP A 44 -5.67 -18.68 -19.07
N ILE A 45 -5.49 -18.64 -17.73
CA ILE A 45 -4.25 -18.12 -17.11
C ILE A 45 -3.04 -18.96 -17.53
N GLU A 46 -3.15 -20.29 -17.50
CA GLU A 46 -2.07 -21.18 -17.91
C GLU A 46 -1.70 -20.99 -19.39
N ALA A 47 -2.70 -20.91 -20.27
CA ALA A 47 -2.49 -20.67 -21.69
C ALA A 47 -1.78 -19.32 -21.95
N LYS A 48 -2.18 -18.27 -21.24
CA LYS A 48 -1.55 -16.94 -21.32
C LYS A 48 -0.12 -16.95 -20.78
N ALA A 49 0.14 -17.67 -19.68
CA ALA A 49 1.47 -17.83 -19.15
C ALA A 49 2.39 -18.52 -20.18
N ASN A 50 1.96 -19.66 -20.73
CA ASN A 50 2.73 -20.39 -21.74
C ASN A 50 3.00 -19.55 -23.01
N ALA A 51 2.07 -18.68 -23.39
CA ALA A 51 2.22 -17.77 -24.53
C ALA A 51 3.08 -16.52 -24.23
N ALA A 52 3.37 -16.21 -22.96
CA ALA A 52 4.13 -15.03 -22.58
C ALA A 52 5.54 -15.07 -23.17
N SER A 53 5.97 -13.98 -23.79
CA SER A 53 7.31 -13.80 -24.37
C SER A 53 8.23 -12.97 -23.49
N SER A 54 7.74 -12.43 -22.38
CA SER A 54 8.51 -11.63 -21.43
C SER A 54 8.02 -11.82 -19.99
N THR A 55 8.92 -11.63 -19.03
CA THR A 55 8.62 -11.67 -17.59
C THR A 55 7.57 -10.63 -17.20
N SER A 56 7.47 -9.49 -17.90
CA SER A 56 6.48 -8.44 -17.61
C SER A 56 5.04 -8.89 -17.81
N GLN A 57 4.82 -9.91 -18.65
CA GLN A 57 3.49 -10.47 -18.90
C GLN A 57 3.04 -11.45 -17.81
N ILE A 58 3.96 -11.97 -16.98
CA ILE A 58 3.63 -12.97 -15.95
C ILE A 58 3.03 -12.34 -14.69
N GLY A 59 3.58 -11.20 -14.25
CA GLY A 59 3.11 -10.49 -13.05
C GLY A 59 1.60 -10.20 -13.06
N PRO A 60 1.06 -9.55 -14.12
CA PRO A 60 -0.37 -9.28 -14.24
C PRO A 60 -1.26 -10.53 -14.21
N LEU A 61 -0.78 -11.67 -14.72
CA LEU A 61 -1.52 -12.93 -14.67
C LEU A 61 -1.58 -13.48 -13.25
N ARG A 62 -0.49 -13.38 -12.48
CA ARG A 62 -0.46 -13.77 -11.06
C ARG A 62 -1.38 -12.88 -10.22
N ASP A 63 -1.36 -11.57 -10.45
CA ASP A 63 -2.27 -10.63 -9.77
C ASP A 63 -3.73 -10.91 -10.10
N GLN A 64 -4.02 -11.23 -11.36
CA GLN A 64 -5.36 -11.64 -11.79
C GLN A 64 -5.78 -12.94 -11.09
N LEU A 65 -4.94 -13.97 -11.09
CA LEU A 65 -5.20 -15.25 -10.42
C LEU A 65 -5.53 -15.05 -8.94
N ASN A 66 -4.69 -14.31 -8.22
CA ASN A 66 -4.87 -14.03 -6.78
C ASN A 66 -6.16 -13.26 -6.51
N ARG A 67 -6.42 -12.19 -7.27
CA ARG A 67 -7.62 -11.37 -7.09
C ARG A 67 -8.89 -12.17 -7.33
N GLU A 68 -8.96 -12.94 -8.42
CA GLU A 68 -10.18 -13.66 -8.75
C GLU A 68 -10.39 -14.88 -7.81
N TRP A 69 -9.33 -15.59 -7.42
CA TRP A 69 -9.43 -16.69 -6.44
C TRP A 69 -9.89 -16.19 -5.05
N LEU A 70 -9.22 -15.16 -4.51
CA LEU A 70 -9.57 -14.60 -3.20
C LEU A 70 -10.94 -13.92 -3.22
N GLY A 71 -11.29 -13.26 -4.33
CA GLY A 71 -12.59 -12.60 -4.52
C GLY A 71 -13.75 -13.58 -4.63
N ALA A 72 -13.55 -14.73 -5.30
CA ALA A 72 -14.59 -15.73 -5.51
C ALA A 72 -14.92 -16.53 -4.23
N LYS A 73 -13.98 -16.62 -3.27
CA LYS A 73 -14.09 -17.43 -2.05
C LYS A 73 -14.70 -18.83 -2.29
N PRO A 74 -14.10 -19.68 -3.14
CA PRO A 74 -14.73 -20.92 -3.60
C PRO A 74 -15.18 -21.87 -2.49
N GLY A 75 -14.48 -21.90 -1.35
CA GLY A 75 -14.84 -22.73 -0.20
C GLY A 75 -16.18 -22.35 0.47
N ALA A 76 -16.76 -21.20 0.13
CA ALA A 76 -18.11 -20.83 0.58
C ALA A 76 -19.22 -21.43 -0.30
N PHE A 77 -18.89 -21.91 -1.50
CA PHE A 77 -19.86 -22.31 -2.53
C PHE A 77 -19.72 -23.77 -2.98
N LEU A 78 -18.59 -24.40 -2.68
CA LEU A 78 -18.27 -25.74 -3.15
C LEU A 78 -18.22 -26.76 -2.01
N PRO A 79 -18.64 -28.01 -2.27
CA PRO A 79 -18.30 -29.15 -1.42
C PRO A 79 -16.78 -29.27 -1.18
N PRO A 80 -16.34 -29.77 -0.01
CA PRO A 80 -14.92 -29.84 0.34
C PRO A 80 -14.04 -30.55 -0.70
N ASP A 81 -14.51 -31.64 -1.28
CA ASP A 81 -13.78 -32.42 -2.27
C ASP A 81 -13.58 -31.66 -3.60
N MET A 82 -14.60 -30.91 -4.04
CA MET A 82 -14.48 -30.04 -5.23
C MET A 82 -13.55 -28.85 -4.96
N PHE A 83 -13.65 -28.27 -3.76
CA PHE A 83 -12.76 -27.19 -3.33
C PHE A 83 -11.30 -27.64 -3.29
N ASP A 84 -11.01 -28.81 -2.71
CA ASP A 84 -9.67 -29.37 -2.64
C ASP A 84 -9.09 -29.66 -4.03
N GLN A 85 -9.90 -30.15 -4.96
CA GLN A 85 -9.49 -30.34 -6.35
C GLN A 85 -9.16 -29.01 -7.05
N LEU A 86 -9.95 -27.96 -6.84
CA LEU A 86 -9.65 -26.63 -7.37
C LEU A 86 -8.38 -26.05 -6.73
N ARG A 87 -8.17 -26.27 -5.44
CA ARG A 87 -6.95 -25.81 -4.75
C ARG A 87 -5.71 -26.52 -5.27
N ALA A 88 -5.77 -27.82 -5.52
CA ALA A 88 -4.69 -28.56 -6.15
C ALA A 88 -4.40 -28.03 -7.57
N ARG A 89 -5.45 -27.73 -8.35
CA ARG A 89 -5.31 -27.14 -9.68
C ARG A 89 -4.70 -25.74 -9.64
N LEU A 90 -5.09 -24.91 -8.66
CA LEU A 90 -4.50 -23.59 -8.44
C LEU A 90 -2.97 -23.70 -8.26
N GLY A 91 -2.51 -24.62 -7.41
CA GLY A 91 -1.08 -24.87 -7.21
C GLY A 91 -0.34 -25.19 -8.50
N VAL A 92 -0.93 -26.01 -9.38
CA VAL A 92 -0.34 -26.30 -10.71
C VAL A 92 -0.24 -25.03 -11.58
N VAL A 93 -1.24 -24.15 -11.56
CA VAL A 93 -1.17 -22.89 -12.33
C VAL A 93 -0.14 -21.93 -11.74
N GLU A 94 -0.01 -21.88 -10.41
CA GLU A 94 1.03 -21.11 -9.73
C GLU A 94 2.45 -21.60 -10.09
N ASP A 95 2.64 -22.92 -10.18
CA ASP A 95 3.87 -23.55 -10.63
C ASP A 95 4.18 -23.18 -12.09
N VAL A 96 3.20 -23.27 -13.00
CA VAL A 96 3.39 -22.88 -14.41
C VAL A 96 3.79 -21.40 -14.53
N LEU A 97 3.14 -20.51 -13.78
CA LEU A 97 3.51 -19.09 -13.75
C LEU A 97 4.95 -18.90 -13.27
N THR A 98 5.36 -19.64 -12.23
CA THR A 98 6.72 -19.59 -11.67
C THR A 98 7.75 -20.11 -12.66
N ASP A 99 7.54 -21.31 -13.20
CA ASP A 99 8.46 -21.95 -14.15
C ASP A 99 8.62 -21.10 -15.41
N ARG A 100 7.52 -20.54 -15.92
CA ARG A 100 7.57 -19.67 -17.09
C ARG A 100 8.34 -18.39 -16.80
N PHE A 101 8.13 -17.77 -15.64
CA PHE A 101 8.89 -16.59 -15.22
C PHE A 101 10.39 -16.90 -15.16
N VAL A 102 10.77 -18.01 -14.54
CA VAL A 102 12.17 -18.46 -14.45
C VAL A 102 12.76 -18.72 -15.84
N ALA A 103 12.03 -19.41 -16.72
CA ALA A 103 12.47 -19.70 -18.08
C ALA A 103 12.67 -18.42 -18.90
N LEU A 104 11.74 -17.47 -18.83
CA LEU A 104 11.84 -16.18 -19.53
C LEU A 104 12.98 -15.33 -18.99
N ARG A 105 13.21 -15.35 -17.67
CA ARG A 105 14.35 -14.69 -17.03
C ARG A 105 15.69 -15.29 -17.49
N GLY A 106 15.77 -16.62 -17.62
CA GLY A 106 16.98 -17.29 -18.13
C GLY A 106 17.22 -17.08 -19.62
N ALA A 107 16.17 -16.96 -20.43
CA ALA A 107 16.25 -16.83 -21.89
C ALA A 107 16.51 -15.40 -22.39
N GLY A 108 16.13 -14.37 -21.63
CA GLY A 108 16.24 -12.96 -22.05
C GLY A 108 17.66 -12.44 -22.25
N GLY A 109 18.69 -13.22 -21.88
CA GLY A 109 20.01 -12.69 -21.64
C GLY A 109 19.96 -11.74 -20.44
N THR A 110 20.99 -11.74 -19.61
CA THR A 110 21.12 -10.72 -18.58
C THR A 110 21.31 -9.37 -19.28
N THR A 111 20.23 -8.65 -19.61
CA THR A 111 20.26 -7.21 -19.33
C THR A 111 20.52 -7.18 -17.84
N GLN A 112 21.80 -7.03 -17.50
CA GLN A 112 22.30 -7.01 -16.14
C GLN A 112 21.34 -6.11 -15.39
N ALA A 113 20.51 -6.72 -14.53
CA ALA A 113 19.59 -5.95 -13.72
C ALA A 113 20.46 -4.88 -13.08
N ASP A 114 20.07 -3.62 -13.21
CA ASP A 114 20.73 -2.58 -12.44
C ASP A 114 20.32 -2.82 -11.00
N GLU A 115 21.00 -3.76 -10.35
CA GLU A 115 20.75 -4.23 -8.99
C GLU A 115 21.09 -3.13 -7.99
N ARG A 116 21.65 -1.99 -8.43
CA ARG A 116 21.90 -0.85 -7.56
C ARG A 116 20.60 -0.34 -6.97
N ILE A 117 20.63 -0.07 -5.68
CA ILE A 117 19.58 0.69 -5.02
C ILE A 117 19.86 2.15 -5.29
N VAL A 118 19.00 2.78 -6.09
CA VAL A 118 19.11 4.20 -6.42
C VAL A 118 17.96 4.97 -5.77
N ILE A 119 18.29 6.05 -5.07
CA ILE A 119 17.35 6.96 -4.42
C ILE A 119 17.23 8.22 -5.28
N GLU A 120 16.00 8.63 -5.62
CA GLU A 120 15.80 9.90 -6.34
C GLU A 120 16.27 11.06 -5.46
N ARG A 121 16.92 12.06 -6.06
CA ARG A 121 17.41 13.23 -5.31
C ARG A 121 16.32 14.24 -5.00
N ASP A 122 15.31 14.29 -5.85
CA ASP A 122 14.22 15.23 -5.73
C ASP A 122 13.22 14.76 -4.67
N GLY A 123 12.78 15.68 -3.83
CA GLY A 123 11.71 15.45 -2.87
C GLY A 123 10.33 15.50 -3.52
N PRO A 124 9.28 15.16 -2.76
CA PRO A 124 7.92 15.29 -3.25
C PRO A 124 7.53 16.75 -3.45
N VAL A 125 6.62 16.96 -4.41
CA VAL A 125 5.74 18.13 -4.45
C VAL A 125 4.30 17.66 -4.27
N THR A 126 3.41 18.54 -3.77
CA THR A 126 2.00 18.21 -3.48
C THR A 126 1.34 17.48 -4.65
N ALA A 127 1.54 17.95 -5.88
CA ALA A 127 0.94 17.39 -7.09
C ALA A 127 1.40 15.97 -7.45
N THR A 128 2.54 15.51 -6.96
CA THR A 128 3.13 14.20 -7.30
C THR A 128 3.27 13.28 -6.10
N PHE A 129 2.81 13.72 -4.92
CA PHE A 129 2.99 12.97 -3.69
C PHE A 129 2.18 11.66 -3.72
N PHE A 130 0.91 11.73 -4.09
CA PHE A 130 0.07 10.54 -4.20
C PHE A 130 0.20 9.89 -5.58
N TYR A 131 0.40 8.57 -5.62
CA TYR A 131 0.28 7.78 -6.86
C TYR A 131 -1.06 7.04 -6.95
N ALA A 132 -1.75 6.87 -5.82
CA ALA A 132 -3.06 6.21 -5.76
C ALA A 132 -3.91 6.77 -4.62
N ARG A 133 -5.24 6.67 -4.80
CA ARG A 133 -6.22 6.95 -3.74
C ARG A 133 -6.19 5.88 -2.66
N HIS A 134 -6.49 6.25 -1.42
CA HIS A 134 -6.74 5.27 -0.37
C HIS A 134 -7.96 4.41 -0.73
N TYR A 135 -7.88 3.10 -0.50
CA TYR A 135 -8.93 2.16 -0.92
C TYR A 135 -10.31 2.49 -0.32
N LEU A 136 -10.35 3.05 0.89
CA LEU A 136 -11.60 3.50 1.56
C LEU A 136 -12.31 4.65 0.83
N ASN A 137 -11.60 5.44 0.02
CA ASN A 137 -12.10 6.68 -0.58
C ASN A 137 -12.07 6.67 -2.11
N LYS A 138 -11.73 5.55 -2.75
CA LYS A 138 -11.50 5.48 -4.20
C LYS A 138 -12.68 5.99 -5.03
N ASP A 139 -13.91 5.76 -4.55
CA ASP A 139 -15.17 6.07 -5.24
C ASP A 139 -15.87 7.33 -4.68
N GLN A 140 -15.31 7.99 -3.66
CA GLN A 140 -15.94 9.16 -3.06
C GLN A 140 -15.57 10.43 -3.85
N PRO A 141 -16.53 11.34 -4.09
CA PRO A 141 -16.23 12.64 -4.65
C PRO A 141 -15.34 13.42 -3.67
N TRP A 142 -14.24 13.96 -4.18
CA TRP A 142 -13.30 14.77 -3.42
C TRP A 142 -13.02 16.05 -4.18
N ASP A 143 -13.81 17.08 -3.89
CA ASP A 143 -13.63 18.44 -4.40
C ASP A 143 -13.16 19.37 -3.28
N ASP A 144 -12.78 20.59 -3.64
CA ASP A 144 -12.26 21.57 -2.69
C ASP A 144 -13.23 21.86 -1.54
N THR A 145 -14.54 21.89 -1.79
CA THR A 145 -15.53 22.20 -0.75
C THR A 145 -15.63 21.07 0.27
N VAL A 146 -15.74 19.83 -0.21
CA VAL A 146 -15.76 18.63 0.63
C VAL A 146 -14.46 18.50 1.42
N ALA A 147 -13.32 18.75 0.78
CA ALA A 147 -12.03 18.68 1.42
C ALA A 147 -11.91 19.71 2.56
N GLN A 148 -12.25 20.98 2.31
CA GLN A 148 -12.18 22.02 3.34
C GLN A 148 -13.08 21.74 4.54
N GLN A 149 -14.31 21.27 4.30
CA GLN A 149 -15.23 20.90 5.37
C GLN A 149 -14.72 19.71 6.19
N THR A 150 -14.18 18.68 5.53
CA THR A 150 -13.69 17.48 6.21
C THR A 150 -12.43 17.77 7.02
N ILE A 151 -11.54 18.62 6.50
CA ILE A 151 -10.36 19.12 7.22
C ILE A 151 -10.81 19.84 8.49
N GLN A 152 -11.70 20.84 8.36
CA GLN A 152 -12.18 21.62 9.50
C GLN A 152 -12.83 20.73 10.57
N LEU A 153 -13.74 19.83 10.18
CA LEU A 153 -14.40 18.92 11.11
C LEU A 153 -13.39 18.01 11.83
N THR A 154 -12.30 17.62 11.15
CA THR A 154 -11.27 16.79 11.75
C THR A 154 -10.39 17.58 12.73
N GLU A 155 -10.02 18.80 12.37
CA GLU A 155 -9.30 19.75 13.25
C GLU A 155 -10.11 20.04 14.52
N GLU A 156 -11.41 20.32 14.39
CA GLU A 156 -12.33 20.52 15.51
C GLU A 156 -12.46 19.27 16.38
N ARG A 157 -12.64 18.10 15.77
CA ARG A 157 -12.78 16.81 16.48
C ARG A 157 -11.52 16.43 17.27
N LEU A 158 -10.35 16.73 16.73
CA LEU A 158 -9.06 16.39 17.36
C LEU A 158 -8.49 17.53 18.22
N GLY A 159 -9.07 18.74 18.15
CA GLY A 159 -8.59 19.92 18.87
C GLY A 159 -7.18 20.36 18.44
N ILE A 160 -6.92 20.36 17.14
CA ILE A 160 -5.63 20.70 16.51
C ILE A 160 -5.82 21.58 15.27
N GLU A 161 -4.73 22.17 14.80
CA GLU A 161 -4.61 22.77 13.47
C GLU A 161 -3.57 21.99 12.68
N PHE A 162 -3.92 21.52 11.47
CA PHE A 162 -3.00 20.81 10.61
C PHE A 162 -1.92 21.76 10.06
N PRO A 163 -0.66 21.28 9.92
CA PRO A 163 0.35 22.00 9.17
C PRO A 163 -0.15 22.31 7.75
N ARG A 164 0.14 23.52 7.25
CA ARG A 164 -0.30 23.97 5.92
C ARG A 164 0.01 22.97 4.81
N SER A 165 1.22 22.42 4.77
CA SER A 165 1.63 21.46 3.75
C SER A 165 0.85 20.14 3.83
N LEU A 166 0.48 19.67 5.02
CA LEU A 166 -0.40 18.50 5.17
C LEU A 166 -1.84 18.84 4.76
N ARG A 167 -2.29 20.06 5.08
CA ARG A 167 -3.60 20.57 4.65
C ARG A 167 -3.71 20.66 3.12
N ASP A 168 -2.63 21.06 2.45
CA ASP A 168 -2.55 21.10 0.98
C ASP A 168 -2.64 19.68 0.39
N LEU A 169 -2.00 18.68 1.02
CA LEU A 169 -2.15 17.27 0.62
C LEU A 169 -3.59 16.78 0.79
N TYR A 170 -4.23 17.06 1.93
CA TYR A 170 -5.62 16.66 2.16
C TYR A 170 -6.62 17.40 1.27
N THR A 171 -6.30 18.62 0.85
CA THR A 171 -7.09 19.34 -0.15
C THR A 171 -7.04 18.61 -1.49
N LEU A 172 -5.87 18.10 -1.89
CA LEU A 172 -5.71 17.32 -3.11
C LEU A 172 -6.38 15.94 -3.01
N GLN A 173 -6.20 15.22 -1.90
CA GLN A 173 -6.71 13.86 -1.73
C GLN A 173 -6.91 13.47 -0.26
N ASN A 174 -8.02 12.81 0.06
CA ASN A 174 -8.28 12.29 1.42
C ASN A 174 -7.46 11.02 1.74
N GLY A 175 -6.20 11.22 2.09
CA GLY A 175 -5.24 10.14 2.29
C GLY A 175 -4.90 9.40 0.99
N GLY A 176 -4.08 8.37 1.09
CA GLY A 176 -3.72 7.51 -0.05
C GLY A 176 -2.23 7.23 -0.13
N HIS A 177 -1.86 6.46 -1.14
CA HIS A 177 -0.53 5.87 -1.23
C HIS A 177 0.48 6.79 -1.92
N THR A 178 1.70 6.75 -1.42
CA THR A 178 2.87 7.48 -1.93
C THR A 178 4.06 6.55 -2.08
N ASP A 179 4.97 6.89 -3.00
CA ASP A 179 6.28 6.25 -3.06
C ASP A 179 7.33 7.03 -2.28
N PHE A 180 6.99 8.22 -1.78
CA PHE A 180 7.89 9.07 -1.00
C PHE A 180 7.80 8.68 0.46
N TYR A 181 8.53 7.63 0.85
CA TYR A 181 8.52 7.09 2.21
C TYR A 181 9.90 7.01 2.85
N LEU A 182 10.97 7.26 2.11
CA LEU A 182 12.34 7.17 2.61
C LEU A 182 12.78 8.51 3.20
N SER A 183 13.52 8.48 4.30
CA SER A 183 14.15 9.67 4.89
C SER A 183 15.53 9.31 5.43
N SER A 184 16.36 10.32 5.68
CA SER A 184 17.66 10.15 6.29
C SER A 184 17.90 11.22 7.34
N THR A 185 18.61 10.85 8.42
CA THR A 185 19.11 11.80 9.42
C THR A 185 20.52 12.28 9.07
N GLU A 186 21.16 11.71 8.05
CA GLU A 186 22.45 12.15 7.59
C GLU A 186 22.35 13.48 6.84
N LYS A 187 23.37 14.34 6.99
CA LYS A 187 23.42 15.62 6.30
C LYS A 187 23.67 15.48 4.79
N THR A 188 24.41 14.45 4.40
CA THR A 188 24.82 14.18 3.01
C THR A 188 24.73 12.67 2.72
N PRO A 189 23.52 12.10 2.73
CA PRO A 189 23.34 10.67 2.53
C PRO A 189 23.77 10.28 1.10
N PRO A 190 24.41 9.11 0.90
CA PRO A 190 24.60 8.53 -0.43
C PRO A 190 23.25 8.26 -1.09
N TYR A 191 23.16 8.42 -2.41
CA TYR A 191 21.93 8.18 -3.20
C TYR A 191 22.02 6.92 -4.07
N GLU A 192 23.15 6.24 -4.03
CA GLU A 192 23.42 5.03 -4.80
C GLU A 192 24.15 4.05 -3.89
N PHE A 193 23.65 2.83 -3.88
CA PHE A 193 24.23 1.71 -3.15
C PHE A 193 24.42 0.56 -4.13
N GLY A 194 25.23 -0.44 -3.73
CA GLY A 194 25.06 -1.76 -4.31
C GLY A 194 23.64 -2.28 -4.05
N GLY A 195 23.26 -3.37 -4.69
CA GLY A 195 22.06 -4.11 -4.26
C GLY A 195 22.08 -5.56 -4.71
N SER A 196 23.30 -6.07 -4.95
CA SER A 196 23.56 -7.47 -5.28
C SER A 196 23.71 -8.33 -4.02
N SER A 197 23.87 -7.72 -2.84
CA SER A 197 24.04 -8.41 -1.56
C SER A 197 23.06 -7.91 -0.49
N HIS A 198 22.80 -8.76 0.50
CA HIS A 198 22.01 -8.37 1.68
C HIS A 198 22.69 -7.22 2.45
N ALA A 199 24.02 -7.22 2.51
CA ALA A 199 24.77 -6.15 3.18
C ALA A 199 24.55 -4.78 2.51
N ASP A 200 24.52 -4.72 1.18
CA ASP A 200 24.25 -3.44 0.48
C ASP A 200 22.83 -2.94 0.73
N ILE A 201 21.86 -3.86 0.84
CA ILE A 201 20.47 -3.56 1.16
C ILE A 201 20.36 -3.02 2.59
N ASP A 202 21.01 -3.68 3.54
CA ASP A 202 21.03 -3.27 4.95
C ASP A 202 21.68 -1.88 5.10
N ASP A 203 22.84 -1.64 4.47
CA ASP A 203 23.52 -0.34 4.45
C ASP A 203 22.61 0.77 3.89
N ALA A 204 21.88 0.47 2.81
CA ALA A 204 20.93 1.41 2.21
C ALA A 204 19.80 1.77 3.16
N TYR A 205 19.21 0.79 3.86
CA TYR A 205 18.08 1.02 4.77
C TYR A 205 18.48 1.55 6.15
N ASP A 206 19.72 1.35 6.57
CA ASP A 206 20.29 2.01 7.75
C ASP A 206 20.41 3.53 7.54
N ILE A 207 20.76 3.96 6.33
CA ILE A 207 20.86 5.39 5.96
C ILE A 207 19.50 5.97 5.54
N TRP A 208 18.78 5.25 4.68
CA TRP A 208 17.47 5.62 4.14
C TRP A 208 16.39 4.72 4.72
N PHE A 209 15.95 5.05 5.92
CA PHE A 209 14.90 4.30 6.59
C PHE A 209 13.50 4.73 6.10
N SER A 210 12.53 3.83 6.29
CA SER A 210 11.11 4.11 6.00
C SER A 210 10.50 5.02 7.05
N ALA A 211 10.39 6.32 6.75
CA ALA A 211 9.82 7.33 7.63
C ALA A 211 8.31 7.48 7.52
N LEU A 212 7.68 6.86 6.51
CA LEU A 212 6.23 6.90 6.29
C LEU A 212 5.70 5.45 6.24
N PRO A 213 5.47 4.83 7.41
CA PRO A 213 5.17 3.41 7.54
C PRO A 213 3.81 3.10 6.90
N GLY A 214 3.75 2.13 5.98
CA GLY A 214 2.53 1.82 5.23
C GLY A 214 2.47 2.49 3.86
N MET A 215 3.44 3.38 3.56
CA MET A 215 3.55 4.07 2.27
C MET A 215 2.26 4.83 1.92
N ASP A 216 1.55 5.36 2.92
CA ASP A 216 0.33 6.13 2.77
C ASP A 216 0.13 7.22 3.81
N ILE A 217 -0.80 8.14 3.51
CA ILE A 217 -1.38 9.02 4.52
C ILE A 217 -2.78 8.52 4.86
N THR A 218 -3.05 8.40 6.15
CA THR A 218 -4.34 7.98 6.70
C THR A 218 -5.45 8.98 6.33
N PRO A 219 -6.63 8.53 5.87
CA PRO A 219 -7.78 9.40 5.65
C PRO A 219 -8.22 10.18 6.89
N LEU A 220 -8.72 11.40 6.69
CA LEU A 220 -9.13 12.32 7.76
C LEU A 220 -10.14 11.73 8.75
N GLN A 221 -11.11 10.95 8.26
CA GLN A 221 -12.13 10.31 9.09
C GLN A 221 -11.56 9.19 9.99
N SER A 222 -10.40 8.65 9.64
CA SER A 222 -9.74 7.56 10.37
C SER A 222 -8.69 8.06 11.35
N LEU A 223 -8.35 9.36 11.31
CA LEU A 223 -7.43 9.95 12.28
C LEU A 223 -8.04 9.95 13.68
N GLN A 224 -7.26 9.51 14.66
CA GLN A 224 -7.55 9.56 16.10
C GLN A 224 -6.23 9.72 16.85
N THR A 225 -6.25 9.79 18.18
CA THR A 225 -5.00 9.88 18.96
C THR A 225 -4.33 8.50 19.04
N LEU A 226 -3.01 8.47 19.20
CA LEU A 226 -2.29 7.23 19.47
C LEU A 226 -2.74 6.59 20.79
N GLY A 227 -3.20 7.41 21.74
CA GLY A 227 -3.80 6.94 22.99
C GLY A 227 -5.07 6.14 22.74
N SER A 228 -5.96 6.64 21.87
CA SER A 228 -7.16 5.91 21.47
C SER A 228 -6.83 4.60 20.75
N PHE A 229 -5.78 4.57 19.92
CA PHE A 229 -5.31 3.31 19.35
C PHE A 229 -4.78 2.34 20.43
N SER A 230 -3.99 2.84 21.37
CA SER A 230 -3.50 2.05 22.50
C SER A 230 -4.63 1.40 23.30
N ASP A 231 -5.79 2.05 23.43
CA ASP A 231 -6.93 1.49 24.16
C ASP A 231 -7.61 0.33 23.43
N THR A 232 -7.36 0.17 22.12
CA THR A 232 -7.96 -0.88 21.29
C THR A 232 -7.08 -2.10 21.09
N ILE A 233 -5.81 -2.00 21.45
CA ILE A 233 -4.83 -3.09 21.29
C ILE A 233 -4.83 -3.93 22.55
N ASP A 234 -5.00 -5.24 22.38
CA ASP A 234 -4.79 -6.22 23.45
C ASP A 234 -3.28 -6.50 23.58
N PHE A 235 -2.66 -5.92 24.60
CA PHE A 235 -1.25 -6.13 24.94
C PHE A 235 -1.02 -7.40 25.77
N GLY A 236 -2.06 -8.19 26.06
CA GLY A 236 -1.99 -9.36 26.93
C GLY A 236 -2.02 -9.00 28.42
N GLU A 237 -1.48 -9.89 29.26
CA GLU A 237 -1.60 -9.79 30.74
C GLU A 237 -0.63 -8.81 31.42
N VAL A 238 0.16 -8.05 30.65
CA VAL A 238 1.20 -7.14 31.17
C VAL A 238 0.75 -5.68 31.02
N ASP A 239 1.14 -4.81 31.94
CA ASP A 239 0.97 -3.33 31.92
C ASP A 239 1.74 -2.64 30.76
N ASP A 240 1.74 -3.26 29.59
CA ASP A 240 2.48 -2.91 28.37
C ASP A 240 1.71 -1.95 27.45
N ALA A 241 0.53 -1.50 27.87
CA ALA A 241 -0.21 -0.51 27.11
C ALA A 241 0.63 0.75 26.95
N TRP A 242 0.73 1.28 25.74
CA TRP A 242 1.56 2.45 25.42
C TRP A 242 1.28 3.66 26.31
N ARG A 243 0.05 3.78 26.81
CA ARG A 243 -0.33 4.80 27.80
C ARG A 243 0.54 4.79 29.07
N SER A 244 1.04 3.64 29.50
CA SER A 244 1.84 3.51 30.72
C SER A 244 3.22 4.16 30.59
N TYR A 245 3.74 4.28 29.37
CA TYR A 245 5.13 4.72 29.13
C TYR A 245 5.31 5.82 28.08
N ILE A 246 4.25 6.28 27.39
CA ILE A 246 4.27 7.41 26.45
C ILE A 246 3.56 8.64 27.07
N PRO A 247 4.30 9.59 27.68
CA PRO A 247 3.70 10.80 28.22
C PRO A 247 3.03 11.64 27.14
N GLY A 248 1.76 12.00 27.38
CA GLY A 248 0.97 12.82 26.47
C GLY A 248 0.57 12.10 25.17
N ILE A 249 0.46 10.77 25.19
CA ILE A 249 0.07 9.95 24.03
C ILE A 249 -1.23 10.40 23.34
N ASP A 250 -2.18 11.00 24.09
CA ASP A 250 -3.41 11.59 23.54
C ASP A 250 -3.19 12.85 22.70
N ARG A 251 -1.95 13.34 22.61
CA ARG A 251 -1.54 14.47 21.78
C ARG A 251 -0.67 14.03 20.59
N LEU A 252 -0.51 12.73 20.38
CA LEU A 252 0.14 12.16 19.20
C LEU A 252 -0.96 11.73 18.22
N ILE A 253 -0.95 12.28 17.01
CA ILE A 253 -1.93 11.96 15.97
C ILE A 253 -1.24 11.14 14.88
N PRO A 254 -1.40 9.81 14.82
CA PRO A 254 -0.87 8.99 13.75
C PRO A 254 -1.50 9.37 12.40
N ILE A 255 -0.63 9.64 11.42
CA ILE A 255 -1.00 9.98 10.05
C ILE A 255 -0.55 8.92 9.03
N SER A 256 0.20 7.92 9.46
CA SER A 256 0.68 6.78 8.67
C SER A 256 1.06 5.65 9.63
N SER A 257 0.82 4.40 9.24
CA SER A 257 1.07 3.23 10.10
C SER A 257 1.34 1.96 9.29
N HIS A 258 2.22 1.11 9.80
CA HIS A 258 2.41 -0.25 9.30
C HIS A 258 2.32 -1.23 10.46
N GLY A 259 1.47 -2.25 10.30
CA GLY A 259 1.24 -3.22 11.37
C GLY A 259 0.64 -2.58 12.62
N SER A 260 0.94 -3.16 13.77
CA SER A 260 0.50 -2.67 15.09
C SER A 260 1.60 -1.92 15.84
N ASP A 261 2.80 -1.80 15.28
CA ASP A 261 4.01 -1.44 16.02
C ASP A 261 4.70 -0.17 15.51
N THR A 262 4.43 0.26 14.28
CA THR A 262 5.13 1.41 13.66
C THR A 262 4.16 2.51 13.22
N TRP A 263 4.37 3.72 13.74
CA TRP A 263 3.43 4.84 13.60
C TRP A 263 4.17 6.17 13.37
N LEU A 264 3.84 6.85 12.27
CA LEU A 264 4.27 8.24 12.06
C LEU A 264 3.20 9.17 12.64
N CYS A 265 3.59 9.98 13.61
CA CYS A 265 2.69 10.84 14.36
C CYS A 265 3.02 12.32 14.19
N LEU A 266 1.97 13.15 14.17
CA LEU A 266 2.08 14.56 14.50
C LEU A 266 2.10 14.72 16.03
N ASP A 267 3.13 15.36 16.57
CA ASP A 267 3.29 15.57 18.01
C ASP A 267 2.82 16.96 18.43
N TYR A 268 1.62 17.00 19.02
CA TYR A 268 0.95 18.19 19.55
C TYR A 268 1.08 18.32 21.08
N ARG A 269 2.08 17.69 21.72
CA ARG A 269 2.26 17.79 23.18
C ARG A 269 2.65 19.20 23.63
N LYS A 270 3.19 20.04 22.74
CA LYS A 270 3.60 21.42 23.05
C LYS A 270 2.56 22.49 22.67
N GLY A 271 1.44 22.12 22.05
CA GLY A 271 0.43 23.07 21.59
C GLY A 271 -0.55 22.44 20.61
N SER A 272 -1.54 23.20 20.15
CA SER A 272 -2.51 22.76 19.13
C SER A 272 -2.07 23.11 17.70
N THR A 273 -0.97 23.84 17.54
CA THR A 273 -0.46 24.31 16.25
C THR A 273 1.02 23.94 16.12
N ALA A 274 1.53 23.91 14.88
CA ALA A 274 2.93 23.62 14.55
C ALA A 274 3.50 22.35 15.23
N PRO A 275 2.90 21.17 15.00
CA PRO A 275 3.39 19.92 15.56
C PRO A 275 4.76 19.56 14.98
N LYS A 276 5.57 18.87 15.79
CA LYS A 276 6.69 18.08 15.26
C LYS A 276 6.14 16.85 14.51
N VAL A 277 7.00 16.21 13.73
CA VAL A 277 6.73 14.86 13.20
C VAL A 277 7.64 13.88 13.92
N VAL A 278 7.09 12.77 14.42
CA VAL A 278 7.84 11.75 15.14
C VAL A 278 7.47 10.35 14.64
N LEU A 279 8.45 9.45 14.54
CA LEU A 279 8.22 8.04 14.21
C LEU A 279 8.32 7.22 15.50
N PHE A 280 7.20 6.65 15.92
CA PHE A 280 7.13 5.69 17.02
C PHE A 280 7.26 4.27 16.47
N ASP A 281 8.15 3.47 17.05
CA ASP A 281 8.39 2.07 16.69
C ASP A 281 8.51 1.27 18.00
N ASP A 282 7.46 0.52 18.34
CA ASP A 282 7.38 -0.30 19.57
C ASP A 282 8.33 -1.50 19.54
N THR A 283 8.91 -1.83 18.39
CA THR A 283 9.92 -2.92 18.28
C THR A 283 11.33 -2.44 18.56
N LYS A 284 11.60 -1.14 18.40
CA LYS A 284 12.95 -0.56 18.49
C LYS A 284 13.14 0.41 19.66
N GLY A 285 12.06 0.88 20.28
CA GLY A 285 12.12 1.85 21.37
C GLY A 285 12.55 1.24 22.71
N GLU A 286 13.42 1.93 23.45
CA GLU A 286 13.49 1.72 24.90
C GLU A 286 12.15 2.17 25.52
N ARG A 287 11.43 1.25 26.17
CA ARG A 287 10.16 1.52 26.89
C ARG A 287 10.32 2.46 28.10
N SER A 288 11.48 3.10 28.26
CA SER A 288 11.80 4.05 29.34
C SER A 288 12.48 5.32 28.81
N GLY A 289 11.68 6.32 28.40
CA GLY A 289 12.16 7.70 28.29
C GLY A 289 12.89 8.06 26.99
N LYS A 290 14.18 8.42 27.07
CA LYS A 290 14.83 9.44 26.22
C LYS A 290 14.89 9.16 24.69
N ASN A 291 14.72 7.91 24.25
CA ASN A 291 14.83 7.49 22.84
C ASN A 291 13.56 6.76 22.35
N MET A 292 12.39 7.28 22.71
CA MET A 292 11.10 6.67 22.38
C MET A 292 10.72 6.76 20.90
N PHE A 293 11.34 7.66 20.13
CA PHE A 293 11.08 7.84 18.71
C PHE A 293 12.32 7.51 17.89
N ALA A 294 12.14 6.70 16.86
CA ALA A 294 13.19 6.33 15.92
C ALA A 294 13.60 7.50 14.99
N TYR A 295 12.71 8.50 14.85
CA TYR A 295 12.94 9.68 14.02
C TYR A 295 12.14 10.88 14.53
N GLU A 296 12.69 12.08 14.37
CA GLU A 296 12.01 13.34 14.59
C GLU A 296 12.32 14.35 13.48
N ALA A 297 11.31 15.11 13.06
CA ALA A 297 11.45 16.34 12.29
C ALA A 297 10.85 17.52 13.06
N PRO A 298 11.40 18.74 12.91
CA PRO A 298 10.92 19.91 13.64
C PRO A 298 9.48 20.30 13.27
N ASP A 299 9.05 20.03 12.04
CA ASP A 299 7.72 20.29 11.53
C ASP A 299 7.43 19.39 10.30
N PHE A 300 6.17 19.40 9.85
CA PHE A 300 5.75 18.60 8.70
C PHE A 300 6.36 19.09 7.37
N ALA A 301 6.66 20.39 7.22
CA ALA A 301 7.27 20.89 6.00
C ALA A 301 8.71 20.36 5.82
N SER A 302 9.47 20.31 6.90
CA SER A 302 10.82 19.76 6.96
C SER A 302 10.81 18.25 6.73
N PHE A 303 9.87 17.54 7.35
CA PHE A 303 9.63 16.12 7.06
C PHE A 303 9.33 15.89 5.58
N PHE A 304 8.33 16.59 5.03
CA PHE A 304 7.89 16.45 3.65
C PHE A 304 9.01 16.73 2.65
N ALA A 305 9.79 17.80 2.86
CA ALA A 305 10.94 18.14 2.02
C ALA A 305 12.10 17.12 2.13
N GLY A 306 12.21 16.43 3.26
CA GLY A 306 13.20 15.39 3.52
C GLY A 306 12.87 14.05 2.87
N LEU A 307 11.60 13.79 2.55
CA LEU A 307 11.18 12.52 1.97
C LEU A 307 11.81 12.28 0.59
N ARG A 308 12.16 11.02 0.32
CA ARG A 308 12.64 10.49 -0.96
C ARG A 308 11.93 9.19 -1.31
N ARG A 309 12.19 8.73 -2.52
CA ARG A 309 11.70 7.46 -3.07
C ARG A 309 12.81 6.79 -3.87
N HIS A 310 12.67 5.50 -4.11
CA HIS A 310 13.54 4.81 -5.06
C HIS A 310 13.37 5.38 -6.48
N ALA A 311 14.47 5.44 -7.21
CA ALA A 311 14.46 5.72 -8.64
C ALA A 311 13.82 4.56 -9.40
N ILE A 312 13.45 4.85 -10.65
CA ILE A 312 12.91 3.83 -11.54
C ILE A 312 14.09 3.04 -12.11
N THR A 313 14.16 1.76 -11.79
CA THR A 313 15.12 0.80 -12.37
C THR A 313 14.41 -0.06 -13.43
N ILE A 314 15.19 -0.72 -14.28
CA ILE A 314 14.68 -1.74 -15.20
C ILE A 314 15.28 -3.08 -14.79
N GLU A 315 14.43 -3.98 -14.28
CA GLU A 315 14.83 -5.29 -13.82
C GLU A 315 14.12 -6.36 -14.65
N ASN A 316 14.89 -7.12 -15.43
CA ASN A 316 14.34 -8.12 -16.34
C ASN A 316 13.25 -7.55 -17.28
N GLY A 317 13.43 -6.31 -17.77
CA GLY A 317 12.46 -5.63 -18.64
C GLY A 317 11.24 -5.02 -17.93
N LEU A 318 11.10 -5.21 -16.61
CA LEU A 318 10.08 -4.54 -15.81
C LEU A 318 10.61 -3.20 -15.30
N ARG A 319 9.78 -2.16 -15.39
CA ARG A 319 10.05 -0.89 -14.71
C ARG A 319 9.74 -1.09 -13.23
N MET A 320 10.74 -0.95 -12.37
CA MET A 320 10.59 -1.12 -10.93
C MET A 320 10.74 0.24 -10.25
N ARG A 321 10.12 0.39 -9.08
CA ARG A 321 10.40 1.46 -8.13
C ARG A 321 10.61 0.82 -6.77
N GLY A 322 11.87 0.71 -6.36
CA GLY A 322 12.26 -0.18 -5.27
C GLY A 322 11.77 -1.60 -5.61
N LEU A 323 11.09 -2.24 -4.66
CA LEU A 323 10.55 -3.59 -4.86
C LEU A 323 9.23 -3.64 -5.67
N ARG A 324 8.66 -2.49 -6.06
CA ARG A 324 7.36 -2.44 -6.73
C ARG A 324 7.48 -2.38 -8.25
N ALA A 325 6.85 -3.32 -8.94
CA ALA A 325 6.65 -3.23 -10.39
C ALA A 325 5.70 -2.08 -10.74
N LEU A 326 6.11 -1.24 -11.68
CA LEU A 326 5.27 -0.21 -12.28
C LEU A 326 4.56 -0.82 -13.49
N ALA A 327 3.25 -0.61 -13.59
CA ALA A 327 2.53 -0.97 -14.81
C ALA A 327 3.18 -0.29 -16.03
N GLU A 328 3.21 -1.00 -17.17
CA GLU A 328 3.60 -0.39 -18.44
C GLU A 328 2.73 0.85 -18.67
N GLY A 329 3.39 1.99 -18.91
CA GLY A 329 2.72 3.29 -18.89
C GLY A 329 1.55 3.37 -19.86
N ARG A 330 0.44 3.94 -19.40
CA ARG A 330 -0.50 4.65 -20.26
C ARG A 330 -0.06 6.09 -20.41
#